data_AF-A0A7R9EK34-F1
#
_entry.id   AF-A0A7R9EK34-F1
#
_cell.length_a   1.000
_cell.length_b   1.000
_cell.length_c   1.000
_cell.angle_alpha   90.00
_cell.angle_beta   90.00
_cell.angle_gamma   90.00
#
_symmetry.space_group_name_H-M   'P 1'
#
loop_
_entity.id
_entity.type
_entity.pdbx_description
1 polymer ?
#
loop_
_entity_poly.entity_id
_entity_poly.type
_entity_poly.pdbx_seq_one_letter_code
_entity_poly.pdbx_strand_id
1 'polypeptide(L)'
;MENEKGEGEQRWQRDNEELPVHLRRPEVVRPSRPFTVDQWNQFAWESSQASLVPCENCGRTFAPDRLEVHLRSCKTPLPGAPRKLALQQVT
;
A
#
# COMPACT_ATOMS: atom_id res chain seq x y z
N MET A 1 22.19 -18.20 17.00
CA MET A 1 21.65 -18.37 15.64
C MET A 1 22.17 -17.18 14.87
N GLU A 2 23.24 -17.39 14.12
CA GLU A 2 23.95 -16.31 13.45
C GLU A 2 23.07 -15.72 12.35
N ASN A 3 23.00 -14.40 12.32
CA ASN A 3 22.32 -13.65 11.27
C ASN A 3 23.19 -13.71 10.01
N GLU A 4 23.17 -14.84 9.31
CA GLU A 4 23.81 -14.95 8.01
C GLU A 4 23.04 -14.09 7.00
N LYS A 5 23.71 -13.11 6.41
CA LYS A 5 23.14 -12.20 5.41
C LYS A 5 22.75 -12.99 4.16
N GLY A 6 21.49 -12.90 3.77
CA GLY A 6 20.98 -13.61 2.58
C GLY A 6 21.64 -13.10 1.30
N GLU A 7 21.64 -13.92 0.24
CA GLU A 7 22.22 -13.57 -1.08
C GLU A 7 21.66 -12.24 -1.64
N GLY A 8 20.39 -11.94 -1.35
CA GLY A 8 19.75 -10.68 -1.71
C GLY A 8 20.37 -9.46 -1.01
N GLU A 9 20.71 -9.58 0.27
CA GLU A 9 21.37 -8.52 1.04
C GLU A 9 22.81 -8.31 0.55
N GLN A 10 23.52 -9.38 0.21
CA GLN A 10 24.89 -9.31 -0.31
C GLN A 10 24.96 -8.61 -1.67
N ARG A 11 24.01 -8.90 -2.58
CA ARG A 11 23.91 -8.20 -3.87
C ARG A 11 23.64 -6.71 -3.65
N TRP A 12 22.67 -6.39 -2.79
CA TRP A 12 22.34 -5.00 -2.47
C TRP A 12 23.53 -4.24 -1.88
N GLN A 13 24.31 -4.84 -0.97
CA GLN A 13 25.49 -4.20 -0.37
C GLN A 13 26.51 -3.81 -1.43
N ARG A 14 26.84 -4.72 -2.36
CA ARG A 14 27.77 -4.47 -3.46
C ARG A 14 27.30 -3.32 -4.35
N ASP A 15 26.06 -3.39 -4.82
CA ASP A 15 25.47 -2.37 -5.69
C ASP A 15 25.44 -1.00 -4.99
N ASN A 16 25.22 -0.99 -3.66
CA ASN A 16 25.17 0.22 -2.86
C ASN A 16 26.55 0.81 -2.57
N GLU A 17 27.61 0.00 -2.50
CA GLU A 17 28.99 0.45 -2.34
C GLU A 17 29.56 1.09 -3.61
N GLU A 18 29.13 0.61 -4.78
CA GLU A 18 29.48 1.18 -6.08
C GLU A 18 28.86 2.56 -6.33
N LEU A 19 27.80 2.92 -5.60
CA LEU A 19 27.21 4.26 -5.68
C LEU A 19 28.17 5.33 -5.13
N PRO A 20 28.23 6.53 -5.76
CA PRO A 20 28.84 7.71 -5.17
C PRO A 20 28.32 7.92 -3.74
N VAL A 21 29.18 8.38 -2.83
CA VAL A 21 28.88 8.45 -1.38
C VAL A 21 27.53 9.12 -1.07
N HIS A 22 27.16 10.15 -1.83
CA HIS A 22 25.91 10.90 -1.64
C HIS A 22 24.64 10.16 -2.13
N LEU A 23 24.78 9.06 -2.88
CA LEU A 23 23.69 8.23 -3.38
C LEU A 23 23.58 6.90 -2.63
N ARG A 24 24.54 6.58 -1.75
CA ARG A 24 24.50 5.36 -0.95
C ARG A 24 23.31 5.41 0.00
N ARG A 25 22.56 4.31 0.04
CA ARG A 25 21.45 4.12 0.98
C ARG A 25 21.98 3.57 2.30
N PRO A 26 21.44 4.00 3.46
CA PRO A 26 21.76 3.36 4.72
C PRO A 26 21.28 1.90 4.71
N GLU A 27 21.97 1.04 5.46
CA GLU A 27 21.54 -0.34 5.64
C GLU A 27 20.15 -0.37 6.28
N VAL A 28 19.27 -1.19 5.72
CA VAL A 28 17.93 -1.38 6.27
C VAL A 28 18.08 -2.17 7.57
N VAL A 29 17.94 -1.48 8.70
CA VAL A 29 17.98 -2.12 10.01
C VAL A 29 16.69 -2.90 10.20
N ARG A 30 16.81 -4.23 10.35
CA ARG A 30 15.67 -5.04 10.76
C ARG A 30 15.21 -4.55 12.13
N PRO A 31 13.94 -4.14 12.30
CA PRO A 31 13.45 -3.68 13.59
C PRO A 31 13.63 -4.79 14.63
N SER A 32 14.25 -4.45 15.76
CA SER A 32 14.63 -5.39 16.82
C SER A 32 13.46 -6.14 17.46
N ARG A 33 12.23 -5.65 17.27
CA ARG A 33 11.01 -6.28 17.78
C ARG A 33 10.29 -6.99 16.64
N PRO A 34 10.33 -8.33 16.58
CA PRO A 34 9.40 -9.04 15.75
C PRO A 34 7.99 -8.79 16.31
N PHE A 35 7.12 -8.19 15.51
CA PHE A 35 5.70 -8.15 15.84
C PHE A 35 5.19 -9.59 16.00
N THR A 36 4.29 -9.80 16.96
CA THR A 36 3.58 -11.08 17.06
C THR A 36 2.72 -11.30 15.81
N VAL A 37 2.35 -12.54 15.54
CA VAL A 37 1.44 -12.85 14.41
C VAL A 37 0.14 -12.04 14.52
N ASP A 38 -0.40 -11.89 15.72
CA ASP A 38 -1.62 -11.09 15.96
C ASP A 38 -1.42 -9.61 15.65
N GLN A 39 -0.26 -9.05 15.97
CA GLN A 39 0.06 -7.65 15.64
C GLN A 39 0.18 -7.45 14.12
N TRP A 40 0.76 -8.42 13.41
CA TRP A 40 0.79 -8.39 11.94
C TRP A 40 -0.60 -8.49 11.33
N ASN A 41 -1.44 -9.38 11.85
CA ASN A 41 -2.82 -9.54 11.39
C ASN A 41 -3.63 -8.25 11.62
N GLN A 42 -3.44 -7.61 12.78
CA GLN A 42 -4.08 -6.34 13.10
C GLN A 42 -3.64 -5.23 12.15
N PHE A 43 -2.33 -5.06 11.94
CA PHE A 43 -1.81 -4.05 11.02
C PHE A 43 -2.28 -4.28 9.57
N ALA A 44 -2.28 -5.53 9.12
CA ALA A 44 -2.77 -5.91 7.80
C ALA A 44 -4.27 -5.59 7.65
N TRP A 45 -5.07 -5.86 8.69
CA TRP A 45 -6.48 -5.51 8.72
C TRP A 45 -6.69 -3.99 8.66
N GLU A 46 -6.01 -3.22 9.51
CA GLU A 46 -6.10 -1.75 9.53
C GLU A 46 -5.69 -1.13 8.20
N SER A 47 -4.57 -1.57 7.63
CA SER A 47 -4.10 -1.12 6.32
C SER A 47 -5.09 -1.45 5.21
N SER A 48 -5.70 -2.64 5.24
CA SER A 48 -6.72 -3.04 4.28
C SER A 48 -7.93 -2.11 4.37
N GLN A 49 -8.44 -1.87 5.59
CA GLN A 49 -9.58 -0.99 5.83
C GLN A 49 -9.30 0.45 5.38
N ALA A 50 -8.10 0.98 5.63
CA ALA A 50 -7.71 2.34 5.23
C ALA A 50 -7.63 2.51 3.70
N SER A 51 -7.40 1.44 2.95
CA SER A 51 -7.32 1.47 1.49
C SER A 51 -8.67 1.38 0.77
N LEU A 52 -9.77 1.17 1.52
CA LEU A 52 -11.10 1.03 0.93
C LEU A 52 -11.65 2.37 0.44
N VAL A 53 -12.14 2.38 -0.79
CA VAL A 53 -12.73 3.56 -1.44
C VAL A 53 -14.23 3.37 -1.68
N PRO A 54 -15.07 4.38 -1.40
CA PRO A 54 -16.51 4.29 -1.64
C PRO A 54 -16.83 4.34 -3.14
N CYS A 55 -17.86 3.63 -3.54
CA CYS A 55 -18.44 3.72 -4.87
C CYS A 55 -19.32 4.98 -4.97
N GLU A 56 -19.03 5.85 -5.93
CA GLU A 56 -19.79 7.08 -6.19
C GLU A 56 -21.28 6.83 -6.51
N ASN A 57 -21.62 5.64 -7.01
CA ASN A 57 -22.99 5.31 -7.38
C ASN A 57 -23.79 4.76 -6.19
N CYS A 58 -23.24 3.84 -5.39
CA CYS A 58 -24.01 3.13 -4.34
C CYS A 58 -23.45 3.27 -2.92
N GLY A 59 -22.34 3.97 -2.72
CA GLY A 59 -21.72 4.25 -1.42
C GLY A 59 -20.99 3.06 -0.76
N ARG A 60 -21.10 1.84 -1.31
CA ARG A 60 -20.36 0.68 -0.80
C ARG A 60 -18.86 0.87 -1.01
N THR A 61 -18.06 0.47 -0.04
CA THR A 61 -16.60 0.56 -0.08
C THR A 61 -15.97 -0.71 -0.65
N PHE A 62 -14.90 -0.54 -1.43
CA PHE A 62 -14.19 -1.62 -2.11
C PHE A 62 -12.70 -1.34 -2.16
N ALA A 63 -11.89 -2.38 -2.34
CA ALA A 63 -10.50 -2.19 -2.77
C ALA A 63 -10.47 -1.54 -4.17
N PRO A 64 -9.49 -0.67 -4.49
CA PRO A 64 -9.47 0.09 -5.73
C PRO A 64 -9.56 -0.77 -7.00
N ASP A 65 -8.91 -1.93 -7.01
CA ASP A 65 -8.92 -2.92 -8.08
C ASP A 65 -10.30 -3.56 -8.28
N ARG A 66 -11.04 -3.82 -7.19
CA ARG A 66 -12.39 -4.40 -7.25
C ARG A 66 -13.46 -3.37 -7.54
N LEU A 67 -13.23 -2.11 -7.19
CA LEU A 67 -14.16 -1.02 -7.49
C LEU A 67 -14.39 -0.90 -9.00
N GLU A 68 -13.35 -1.04 -9.82
CA GLU A 68 -13.47 -0.92 -11.28
C GLU A 68 -14.46 -1.95 -11.85
N VAL A 69 -14.35 -3.22 -11.43
CA VAL A 69 -15.26 -4.29 -11.85
C VAL A 69 -16.67 -4.03 -11.35
N HIS A 70 -16.81 -3.56 -10.11
CA HIS A 70 -18.09 -3.19 -9.53
C HIS A 70 -18.78 -2.08 -10.34
N LEU A 71 -18.05 -1.02 -10.71
CA LEU A 71 -18.58 0.14 -11.44
C LEU A 71 -19.19 -0.24 -12.81
N ARG A 72 -18.71 -1.32 -13.46
CA ARG A 72 -19.28 -1.82 -14.73
C ARG A 72 -20.73 -2.27 -14.61
N SER A 73 -21.15 -2.70 -13.42
CA SER A 73 -22.48 -3.28 -13.16
C SER A 73 -23.30 -2.50 -12.13
N CYS A 74 -22.70 -1.54 -11.44
CA CYS A 74 -23.37 -0.75 -10.42
C CYS A 74 -24.43 0.18 -11.03
N LYS A 75 -25.70 -0.21 -10.93
CA LYS A 75 -26.85 0.53 -11.49
C LYS A 75 -27.58 1.42 -10.48
N THR A 76 -27.36 1.25 -9.19
CA THR A 76 -28.09 1.98 -8.14
C THR A 76 -27.47 3.38 -7.98
N PRO A 77 -28.23 4.47 -8.15
CA PRO A 77 -27.83 5.79 -7.70
C PRO A 77 -28.13 5.95 -6.19
N LEU A 78 -27.19 6.54 -5.46
CA LEU A 78 -27.34 6.91 -4.06
C LEU A 78 -28.55 7.84 -3.92
N PRO A 79 -29.49 7.57 -3.00
CA PRO A 79 -30.52 8.54 -2.67
C PRO A 79 -29.85 9.75 -1.98
N GLY A 80 -29.75 10.86 -2.71
CA GLY A 80 -29.26 12.15 -2.18
C GLY A 80 -27.81 12.54 -2.53
N ALA A 81 -27.11 11.83 -3.42
CA ALA A 81 -25.75 12.22 -3.81
C ALA A 81 -25.76 13.38 -4.85
N PRO A 82 -25.04 14.49 -4.64
CA PRO A 82 -24.83 15.50 -5.67
C PRO A 82 -23.97 14.92 -6.80
N ARG A 83 -24.42 15.08 -8.05
CA ARG A 83 -23.69 14.58 -9.23
C ARG A 83 -22.45 15.45 -9.49
N LYS A 84 -21.28 14.86 -9.22
CA LYS A 84 -19.90 15.12 -9.69
C LYS A 84 -19.27 16.49 -9.39
N LEU A 85 -18.07 16.46 -8.82
CA LEU A 85 -17.01 17.42 -9.20
C LEU A 85 -15.76 16.65 -9.63
N ALA A 86 -15.35 16.94 -10.86
CA ALA A 86 -14.15 16.43 -11.48
C ALA A 86 -12.92 16.78 -10.63
N LEU A 87 -12.03 15.79 -10.40
CA LEU A 87 -10.67 16.08 -9.98
C LEU A 87 -9.97 16.83 -11.11
N GLN A 88 -9.78 18.12 -10.89
CA GLN A 88 -9.02 18.99 -11.77
C GLN A 88 -7.53 18.64 -11.68
N GLN A 89 -6.89 18.82 -12.83
CA GLN A 89 -5.54 18.40 -13.17
C GLN A 89 -4.48 19.02 -12.26
N VAL A 90 -3.49 18.21 -11.87
CA VAL A 90 -2.28 18.62 -11.18
C VAL A 90 -1.39 19.38 -12.17
N THR A 91 -1.07 20.64 -11.86
CA THR A 91 0.08 21.39 -12.40
C THR A 91 1.25 21.29 -11.46
#